data_AF-A0A067SDM5-F1
#
_entry.id   AF-A0A067SDM5-F1
#
_cell.length_a   1.000
_cell.length_b   1.000
_cell.length_c   1.000
_cell.angle_alpha   90.00
_cell.angle_beta   90.00
_cell.angle_gamma   90.00
#
_symmetry.space_group_name_H-M   'P 1'
#
loop_
_entity.id
_entity.type
_entity.pdbx_description
1 polymer ?
#
loop_
_entity_poly.entity_id
_entity_poly.type
_entity_poly.pdbx_seq_one_letter_code
_entity_poly.pdbx_strand_id
1 'polypeptide(L)'
;MSNAFVSRIEKLFLCLLLFLGSSNGRITAPVCALNNCIPQDSKGRWCYLPDPSTSGGTVDCPGTPNKTPDMTAVIAVHIKQGLSLAYYNAVDNARLGGANYTIPPGSGKVVFCASGVSGGGAFQTQCLTTGQDNDLWPYLGSECIVAVAQDFVSDGCYTPKSGVVLTDDPSTSTLGLTSSSLLSSTISTTQSLHVITPTLTTLVEPTIATIVTNGATQTIVVVPLNAPSSGSSQSKGVVLPIVLTLFVVILVGLGVFVWWYKKRARERKFSSPPPFDQDVGDGRSVGHDMKDWRVGRQ
;
A
#
# COMPACT_ATOMS: atom_id res chain seq x y z
N MET A 1 -17.83 -34.14 23.99
CA MET A 1 -16.86 -33.02 23.91
C MET A 1 -17.67 -31.74 23.89
N SER A 2 -17.43 -30.87 24.87
CA SER A 2 -18.32 -29.80 25.28
C SER A 2 -18.43 -28.68 24.25
N ASN A 3 -19.62 -28.09 24.12
CA ASN A 3 -19.92 -26.92 23.29
C ASN A 3 -18.93 -25.74 23.49
N ALA A 4 -18.22 -25.74 24.62
CA ALA A 4 -17.16 -24.79 24.94
C ALA A 4 -15.94 -24.83 23.99
N PHE A 5 -15.62 -25.97 23.37
CA PHE A 5 -14.45 -26.06 22.48
C PHE A 5 -14.74 -25.49 21.09
N VAL A 6 -15.95 -25.74 20.56
CA VAL A 6 -16.40 -25.20 19.26
C VAL A 6 -16.49 -23.67 19.32
N SER A 7 -17.05 -23.12 20.41
CA SER A 7 -17.14 -21.67 20.63
C SER A 7 -15.76 -20.97 20.67
N ARG A 8 -14.70 -21.65 21.14
CA ARG A 8 -13.36 -21.06 21.19
C ARG A 8 -12.71 -20.99 19.80
N ILE A 9 -12.91 -21.99 18.95
CA ILE A 9 -12.36 -22.01 17.57
C ILE A 9 -13.04 -20.94 16.71
N GLU A 10 -14.35 -20.79 16.84
CA GLU A 10 -15.13 -19.79 16.10
C GLU A 10 -14.69 -18.36 16.43
N LYS A 11 -14.47 -18.07 17.72
CA LYS A 11 -13.92 -16.78 18.18
C LYS A 11 -12.51 -16.52 17.68
N LEU A 12 -11.67 -17.55 17.59
CA LEU A 12 -10.29 -17.43 17.12
C LEU A 12 -10.23 -17.19 15.60
N PHE A 13 -11.14 -17.81 14.84
CA PHE A 13 -11.26 -17.61 13.39
C PHE A 13 -11.82 -16.21 13.06
N LEU A 14 -12.82 -15.74 13.80
CA LEU A 14 -13.31 -14.35 13.71
C LEU A 14 -12.22 -13.33 14.05
N CYS A 15 -11.41 -13.59 15.08
CA CYS A 15 -10.30 -12.73 15.44
C CYS A 15 -9.22 -12.70 14.34
N LEU A 16 -8.88 -13.86 13.75
CA LEU A 16 -7.92 -13.96 12.65
C LEU A 16 -8.41 -13.25 11.36
N LEU A 17 -9.70 -13.34 11.04
CA LEU A 17 -10.31 -12.61 9.92
C LEU A 17 -10.32 -11.10 10.14
N LEU A 18 -10.48 -10.64 11.39
CA LEU A 18 -10.36 -9.22 11.74
C LEU A 18 -8.91 -8.71 11.61
N PHE A 19 -7.90 -9.55 11.84
CA PHE A 19 -6.49 -9.18 11.64
C PHE A 19 -6.04 -9.23 10.16
N LEU A 20 -6.66 -10.06 9.33
CA LEU A 20 -6.41 -10.10 7.87
C LEU A 20 -7.06 -8.93 7.12
N GLY A 21 -8.04 -8.26 7.75
CA GLY A 21 -8.51 -6.94 7.35
C GLY A 21 -7.52 -5.84 7.77
N SER A 22 -6.25 -5.97 7.36
CA SER A 22 -5.31 -4.86 7.47
C SER A 22 -5.89 -3.72 6.64
N SER A 23 -6.32 -2.67 7.33
CA SER A 23 -6.80 -1.41 6.78
C SER A 23 -5.88 -1.00 5.63
N ASN A 24 -6.41 -0.96 4.42
CA ASN A 24 -5.78 -0.28 3.30
C ASN A 24 -6.24 1.17 3.40
N GLY A 25 -5.54 1.95 4.18
CA GLY A 25 -5.54 3.36 3.90
C GLY A 25 -4.75 3.60 2.62
N ARG A 26 -5.44 4.27 1.73
CA ARG A 26 -5.25 4.25 0.30
C ARG A 26 -6.30 5.21 -0.20
N ILE A 27 -5.98 5.96 -1.24
CA ILE A 27 -7.03 6.64 -1.99
C ILE A 27 -7.88 5.52 -2.62
N THR A 28 -9.12 5.35 -2.17
CA THR A 28 -10.01 4.27 -2.63
C THR A 28 -11.10 4.76 -3.55
N ALA A 29 -11.36 6.06 -3.57
CA ALA A 29 -12.36 6.69 -4.41
C ALA A 29 -11.82 8.01 -4.98
N PRO A 30 -12.30 8.44 -6.16
CA PRO A 30 -12.00 9.76 -6.68
C PRO A 30 -12.43 10.83 -5.69
N VAL A 31 -11.52 11.79 -5.42
CA VAL A 31 -11.81 12.94 -4.58
C VAL A 31 -11.63 14.20 -5.41
N CYS A 32 -12.60 15.11 -5.35
CA CYS A 32 -12.54 16.39 -6.05
C CYS A 32 -13.02 17.50 -5.12
N ALA A 33 -12.27 18.59 -4.98
CA ALA A 33 -12.74 19.82 -4.36
C ALA A 33 -12.19 21.06 -5.05
N LEU A 34 -13.05 22.06 -5.23
CA LEU A 34 -12.69 23.34 -5.88
C LEU A 34 -11.96 23.10 -7.22
N ASN A 35 -12.49 22.18 -8.05
CA ASN A 35 -11.92 21.69 -9.31
C ASN A 35 -10.51 21.06 -9.26
N ASN A 36 -9.93 20.92 -8.07
CA ASN A 36 -8.75 20.10 -7.85
C ASN A 36 -9.20 18.67 -7.59
N CYS A 37 -8.72 17.73 -8.40
CA CYS A 37 -9.22 16.36 -8.39
C CYS A 37 -8.08 15.34 -8.26
N ILE A 38 -8.39 14.19 -7.68
CA ILE A 38 -7.53 13.00 -7.66
C ILE A 38 -8.32 11.84 -8.24
N PRO A 39 -8.50 11.76 -9.56
CA PRO A 39 -9.09 10.60 -10.21
C PRO A 39 -8.11 9.44 -10.31
N GLN A 40 -8.65 8.26 -10.58
CA GLN A 40 -7.88 7.11 -11.00
C GLN A 40 -7.75 7.12 -12.53
N ASP A 41 -6.53 6.95 -13.04
CA ASP A 41 -6.28 6.85 -14.47
C ASP A 41 -6.64 5.47 -15.04
N SER A 42 -6.51 5.30 -16.36
CA SER A 42 -6.80 4.04 -17.06
C SER A 42 -5.88 2.87 -16.68
N LYS A 43 -4.77 3.14 -16.00
CA LYS A 43 -3.83 2.13 -15.47
C LYS A 43 -4.06 1.84 -13.98
N GLY A 44 -5.10 2.42 -13.38
CA GLY A 44 -5.41 2.21 -11.96
C GLY A 44 -4.58 3.07 -11.00
N ARG A 45 -3.87 4.09 -11.48
CA ARG A 45 -3.03 4.98 -10.69
C ARG A 45 -3.81 6.22 -10.27
N TRP A 46 -3.57 6.72 -9.07
CA TRP A 46 -4.18 7.96 -8.59
C TRP A 46 -3.30 9.14 -8.96
N CYS A 47 -3.87 10.13 -9.65
CA CYS A 47 -3.13 11.27 -10.15
C CYS A 47 -3.82 12.57 -9.78
N TYR A 48 -3.05 13.57 -9.38
CA TYR A 48 -3.59 14.89 -9.05
C TYR A 48 -3.76 15.73 -10.32
N LEU A 49 -4.98 16.22 -10.51
CA LEU A 49 -5.38 17.14 -11.56
C LEU A 49 -5.70 18.50 -10.93
N PRO A 50 -4.75 19.44 -10.94
CA PRO A 50 -4.96 20.78 -10.39
C PRO A 50 -5.92 21.63 -11.23
N ASP A 51 -6.64 22.53 -10.56
CA ASP A 51 -7.50 23.52 -11.21
C ASP A 51 -6.64 24.57 -11.94
N PRO A 52 -6.81 24.74 -13.27
CA PRO A 52 -6.10 25.78 -14.03
C PRO A 52 -6.36 27.21 -13.55
N SER A 53 -7.43 27.48 -12.81
CA SER A 53 -7.70 28.79 -12.22
C SER A 53 -6.89 29.08 -10.94
N THR A 54 -6.34 28.03 -10.32
CA THR A 54 -5.56 28.13 -9.06
C THR A 54 -4.05 28.04 -9.26
N SER A 55 -3.59 27.92 -10.50
CA SER A 55 -2.17 27.88 -10.84
C SER A 55 -1.55 29.27 -10.74
N GLY A 56 -1.25 29.68 -9.52
CA GLY A 56 -0.63 30.97 -9.17
C GLY A 56 -0.30 31.08 -7.68
N GLY A 57 -0.19 29.92 -7.00
CA GLY A 57 0.06 29.83 -5.56
C GLY A 57 1.31 30.60 -5.14
N THR A 58 1.30 31.06 -3.88
CA THR A 58 2.45 31.76 -3.29
C THR A 58 3.68 30.84 -3.28
N VAL A 59 4.88 31.42 -3.33
CA VAL A 59 6.15 30.65 -3.29
C VAL A 59 6.29 29.91 -1.96
N ASP A 60 5.76 30.50 -0.90
CA ASP A 60 5.79 29.97 0.44
C ASP A 60 4.38 29.63 0.92
N CYS A 61 4.26 28.57 1.72
CA CYS A 61 3.05 28.21 2.43
C CYS A 61 3.25 28.42 3.94
N PRO A 62 3.38 29.68 4.40
CA PRO A 62 3.43 29.96 5.81
C PRO A 62 2.08 29.57 6.39
N GLY A 63 2.08 28.49 7.16
CA GLY A 63 0.89 28.02 7.86
C GLY A 63 0.28 29.15 8.68
N THR A 64 -1.05 29.21 8.74
CA THR A 64 -1.67 30.12 9.71
C THR A 64 -1.55 29.49 11.10
N PRO A 65 -1.08 30.22 12.13
CA PRO A 65 -0.78 29.64 13.46
C PRO A 65 -1.90 28.79 14.07
N ASN A 66 -3.15 29.03 13.63
CA ASN A 66 -4.36 28.44 14.19
C ASN A 66 -5.13 27.50 13.25
N LYS A 67 -4.70 27.29 12.00
CA LYS A 67 -5.41 26.38 11.08
C LYS A 67 -4.52 25.37 10.39
N THR A 68 -3.35 25.80 9.92
CA THR A 68 -2.48 24.96 9.09
C THR A 68 -1.05 25.04 9.61
N PRO A 69 -0.36 23.92 9.84
CA PRO A 69 1.07 23.94 10.13
C PRO A 69 1.82 24.53 8.93
N ASP A 70 3.04 25.04 9.17
CA ASP A 70 3.91 25.46 8.09
C ASP A 70 4.23 24.27 7.18
N MET A 71 3.73 24.33 5.94
CA MET A 71 3.89 23.26 4.95
C MET A 71 5.14 23.45 4.09
N THR A 72 5.89 24.53 4.27
CA THR A 72 7.04 24.86 3.42
C THR A 72 8.10 23.75 3.45
N ALA A 73 8.38 23.20 4.65
CA ALA A 73 9.37 22.14 4.81
C ALA A 73 8.94 20.82 4.14
N VAL A 74 7.68 20.40 4.30
CA VAL A 74 7.17 19.16 3.69
C VAL A 74 7.04 19.28 2.17
N ILE A 75 6.66 20.45 1.65
CA ILE A 75 6.69 20.73 0.20
C ILE A 75 8.10 20.55 -0.35
N ALA A 76 9.10 21.14 0.32
CA ALA A 76 10.49 21.04 -0.11
C ALA A 76 11.00 19.59 -0.15
N VAL A 77 10.51 18.72 0.75
CA VAL A 77 10.76 17.27 0.71
C VAL A 77 9.98 16.62 -0.44
N HIS A 78 8.70 16.97 -0.63
CA HIS A 78 7.83 16.38 -1.64
C HIS A 78 8.29 16.66 -3.07
N ILE A 79 8.71 17.89 -3.40
CA ILE A 79 9.17 18.23 -4.75
C ILE A 79 10.52 17.61 -5.12
N LYS A 80 11.28 17.11 -4.13
CA LYS A 80 12.59 16.45 -4.35
C LYS A 80 12.49 14.94 -4.53
N GLN A 81 11.32 14.34 -4.32
CA GLN A 81 11.09 12.91 -4.56
C GLN A 81 10.43 12.66 -5.92
N GLY A 82 10.22 11.39 -6.28
CA GLY A 82 9.58 10.99 -7.55
C GLY A 82 8.08 10.71 -7.50
N LEU A 83 7.40 10.81 -6.34
CA LEU A 83 5.98 10.45 -6.24
C LEU A 83 5.10 11.70 -6.33
N SER A 84 4.10 11.69 -7.20
CA SER A 84 3.13 12.78 -7.35
C SER A 84 2.20 12.90 -6.14
N LEU A 85 1.91 11.78 -5.46
CA LEU A 85 1.10 11.71 -4.25
C LEU A 85 1.90 11.04 -3.13
N ALA A 86 2.00 11.69 -1.97
CA ALA A 86 2.68 11.10 -0.81
C ALA A 86 2.15 11.64 0.52
N TYR A 87 2.30 10.79 1.55
CA TYR A 87 1.96 11.09 2.93
C TYR A 87 3.24 11.27 3.76
N TYR A 88 3.17 12.20 4.70
CA TYR A 88 4.29 12.62 5.53
C TYR A 88 3.87 12.73 6.99
N ASN A 89 4.81 12.49 7.89
CA ASN A 89 4.63 12.80 9.29
C ASN A 89 4.69 14.32 9.49
N ALA A 90 3.67 14.91 10.10
CA ALA A 90 3.59 16.36 10.28
C ALA A 90 4.64 16.95 11.24
N VAL A 91 5.34 16.12 12.02
CA VAL A 91 6.32 16.56 13.02
C VAL A 91 7.73 16.68 12.43
N ASP A 92 8.16 15.68 11.67
CA ASP A 92 9.54 15.57 11.15
C ASP A 92 9.61 15.62 9.61
N ASN A 93 8.46 15.73 8.93
CA ASN A 93 8.33 15.69 7.47
C ASN A 93 8.85 14.39 6.83
N ALA A 94 9.00 13.32 7.61
CA ALA A 94 9.44 12.02 7.08
C ALA A 94 8.35 11.41 6.20
N ARG A 95 8.74 10.88 5.03
CA ARG A 95 7.82 10.22 4.11
C ARG A 95 7.31 8.92 4.72
N LEU A 96 5.99 8.81 4.84
CA LEU A 96 5.28 7.63 5.33
C LEU A 96 4.94 6.66 4.19
N GLY A 97 4.58 7.19 3.02
CA GLY A 97 4.35 6.39 1.81
C GLY A 97 3.70 7.18 0.66
N GLY A 98 3.30 6.47 -0.40
CA GLY A 98 2.66 7.05 -1.59
C GLY A 98 1.12 6.99 -1.53
N ALA A 99 0.46 6.99 -2.69
CA ALA A 99 -1.01 6.92 -2.81
C ALA A 99 -1.68 5.68 -2.16
N ASN A 100 -0.91 4.62 -1.90
CA ASN A 100 -1.36 3.38 -1.24
C ASN A 100 -1.01 3.36 0.27
N TYR A 101 -0.55 4.47 0.83
CA TYR A 101 -0.20 4.55 2.25
C TYR A 101 -1.44 4.61 3.12
N THR A 102 -1.42 3.76 4.16
CA THR A 102 -2.50 3.69 5.13
C THR A 102 -2.26 4.56 6.32
N ILE A 103 -3.22 5.43 6.66
CA ILE A 103 -3.19 6.18 7.92
C ILE A 103 -3.68 5.27 9.05
N PRO A 104 -2.81 4.79 9.96
CA PRO A 104 -3.25 3.97 11.08
C PRO A 104 -4.11 4.81 12.04
N PRO A 105 -5.13 4.22 12.69
CA PRO A 105 -5.89 4.92 13.70
C PRO A 105 -4.95 5.40 14.83
N GLY A 106 -4.98 6.70 15.12
CA GLY A 106 -4.15 7.31 16.17
C GLY A 106 -2.73 7.68 15.77
N SER A 107 -2.37 7.68 14.47
CA SER A 107 -1.03 8.05 13.97
C SER A 107 -0.66 9.53 14.11
N GLY A 108 -1.41 10.31 14.88
CA GLY A 108 -1.23 11.76 14.99
C GLY A 108 -1.59 12.48 13.69
N LYS A 109 -0.99 13.66 13.48
CA LYS A 109 -1.22 14.47 12.28
C LYS A 109 -0.37 13.95 11.12
N VAL A 110 -1.02 13.64 10.01
CA VAL A 110 -0.38 13.26 8.75
C VAL A 110 -0.59 14.39 7.76
N VAL A 111 0.43 14.70 6.96
CA VAL A 111 0.32 15.63 5.84
C VAL A 111 0.25 14.84 4.55
N PHE A 112 -0.77 15.11 3.75
CA PHE A 112 -0.87 14.63 2.39
C PHE A 112 -0.40 15.71 1.43
N CYS A 113 0.50 15.37 0.51
CA CYS A 113 0.92 16.24 -0.57
C CYS A 113 0.65 15.61 -1.93
N ALA A 114 0.19 16.44 -2.86
CA ALA A 114 -0.19 16.09 -4.20
C ALA A 114 0.40 17.09 -5.19
N SER A 115 0.94 16.61 -6.30
CA SER A 115 1.53 17.44 -7.36
C SER A 115 1.04 17.00 -8.72
N GLY A 116 0.94 17.95 -9.64
CA GLY A 116 0.36 17.71 -10.95
C GLY A 116 0.57 18.86 -11.91
N VAL A 117 -0.03 18.71 -13.09
CA VAL A 117 -0.05 19.72 -14.14
C VAL A 117 -1.51 20.03 -14.51
N SER A 118 -1.86 21.31 -14.56
CA SER A 118 -3.21 21.72 -14.91
C SER A 118 -3.45 21.57 -16.41
N GLY A 119 -4.71 21.65 -16.85
CA GLY A 119 -5.04 21.65 -18.28
C GLY A 119 -4.37 22.77 -19.08
N GLY A 120 -3.91 23.84 -18.42
CA GLY A 120 -3.14 24.93 -19.02
C GLY A 120 -1.62 24.70 -19.05
N GLY A 121 -1.13 23.55 -18.59
CA GLY A 121 0.30 23.23 -18.52
C GLY A 121 1.03 23.80 -17.31
N ALA A 122 0.33 24.43 -16.37
CA ALA A 122 0.93 24.99 -15.17
C ALA A 122 1.11 23.92 -14.09
N PHE A 123 2.32 23.88 -13.51
CA PHE A 123 2.65 22.95 -12.43
C PHE A 123 2.12 23.45 -11.09
N GLN A 124 1.65 22.53 -10.27
CA GLN A 124 1.10 22.85 -8.96
C GLN A 124 1.37 21.71 -7.98
N THR A 125 1.75 22.08 -6.76
CA THR A 125 1.80 21.18 -5.60
C THR A 125 0.89 21.73 -4.51
N GLN A 126 0.09 20.86 -3.94
CA GLN A 126 -0.74 21.13 -2.78
C GLN A 126 -0.33 20.22 -1.63
N CYS A 127 -0.28 20.75 -0.41
CA CYS A 127 -0.20 19.96 0.82
C CYS A 127 -1.34 20.33 1.76
N LEU A 128 -1.87 19.34 2.49
CA LEU A 128 -2.95 19.53 3.47
C LEU A 128 -2.81 18.52 4.62
N THR A 129 -3.32 18.88 5.79
CA THR A 129 -3.35 17.94 6.92
C THR A 129 -4.54 16.99 6.75
N THR A 130 -4.32 15.69 6.94
CA THR A 130 -5.37 14.68 6.88
C THR A 130 -5.26 13.73 8.07
N GLY A 131 -6.40 13.29 8.59
CA GLY A 131 -6.50 12.35 9.72
C GLY A 131 -6.98 10.96 9.33
N GLN A 132 -7.53 10.79 8.12
CA GLN A 132 -8.17 9.57 7.66
C GLN A 132 -8.06 9.43 6.14
N ASP A 133 -8.28 8.21 5.65
CA ASP A 133 -8.23 7.94 4.22
C ASP A 133 -9.40 8.61 3.49
N ASN A 134 -9.13 9.17 2.31
CA ASN A 134 -10.08 9.98 1.52
C ASN A 134 -10.64 11.22 2.24
N ASP A 135 -10.18 11.54 3.45
CA ASP A 135 -10.52 12.77 4.18
C ASP A 135 -9.65 13.93 3.67
N LEU A 136 -9.86 14.24 2.38
CA LEU A 136 -9.24 15.36 1.67
C LEU A 136 -10.28 16.43 1.34
N TRP A 137 -11.57 16.12 1.46
CA TRP A 137 -12.68 17.05 1.27
C TRP A 137 -13.08 17.72 2.59
N PRO A 138 -13.36 19.03 2.64
CA PRO A 138 -13.41 20.00 1.52
C PRO A 138 -12.08 20.74 1.26
N TYR A 139 -10.96 20.22 1.78
CA TYR A 139 -9.70 20.98 1.91
C TYR A 139 -8.78 20.96 0.68
N LEU A 140 -9.03 20.09 -0.30
CA LEU A 140 -8.40 20.19 -1.61
C LEU A 140 -8.70 21.56 -2.24
N GLY A 141 -7.66 22.25 -2.69
CA GLY A 141 -7.73 23.63 -3.18
C GLY A 141 -7.72 24.76 -2.15
N SER A 142 -7.65 24.54 -0.83
CA SER A 142 -7.80 25.64 0.16
C SER A 142 -6.63 25.91 1.13
N GLU A 143 -5.77 24.94 1.43
CA GLU A 143 -4.79 25.10 2.53
C GLU A 143 -3.45 25.68 2.12
N CYS A 144 -2.77 25.04 1.18
CA CYS A 144 -1.43 25.43 0.76
C CYS A 144 -1.22 24.93 -0.67
N ILE A 145 -1.05 25.88 -1.59
CA ILE A 145 -0.84 25.61 -3.01
C ILE A 145 0.38 26.42 -3.43
N VAL A 146 1.35 25.75 -4.05
CA VAL A 146 2.53 26.37 -4.65
C VAL A 146 2.56 26.08 -6.15
N ALA A 147 3.00 27.04 -6.95
CA ALA A 147 3.12 26.92 -8.41
C ALA A 147 4.41 26.20 -8.85
N VAL A 148 4.78 25.14 -8.12
CA VAL A 148 5.94 24.28 -8.40
C VAL A 148 5.53 22.82 -8.30
N ALA A 149 6.25 21.95 -8.99
CA ALA A 149 6.10 20.50 -8.91
C ALA A 149 7.49 19.85 -8.99
N GLN A 150 7.52 18.53 -8.91
CA GLN A 150 8.74 17.75 -8.94
C GLN A 150 9.46 17.94 -10.28
N ASP A 151 10.79 18.00 -10.22
CA ASP A 151 11.63 17.91 -11.42
C ASP A 151 11.64 16.49 -12.01
N PHE A 152 11.13 15.50 -11.30
CA PHE A 152 11.15 14.10 -11.68
C PHE A 152 9.93 13.37 -11.11
N VAL A 153 9.27 12.54 -11.92
CA VAL A 153 8.08 11.78 -11.51
C VAL A 153 8.19 10.33 -11.99
N SER A 154 8.05 9.38 -11.06
CA SER A 154 8.15 7.93 -11.31
C SER A 154 6.79 7.24 -11.45
N ASP A 155 5.73 7.81 -10.86
CA ASP A 155 4.39 7.20 -10.95
C ASP A 155 3.68 7.45 -12.28
N GLY A 156 4.26 8.31 -13.14
CA GLY A 156 3.78 8.62 -14.48
C GLY A 156 2.41 9.30 -14.52
N CYS A 157 2.09 10.10 -13.49
CA CYS A 157 0.88 10.91 -13.45
C CYS A 157 0.95 12.19 -14.30
N TYR A 158 2.14 12.77 -14.46
CA TYR A 158 2.38 13.91 -15.35
C TYR A 158 3.82 13.87 -15.87
N THR A 159 4.09 14.66 -16.91
CA THR A 159 5.45 14.85 -17.43
C THR A 159 6.07 16.07 -16.73
N PRO A 160 7.15 15.91 -15.93
CA PRO A 160 7.79 17.03 -15.27
C PRO A 160 8.50 17.92 -16.30
N LYS A 161 8.82 19.16 -15.89
CA LYS A 161 9.48 20.14 -16.77
C LYS A 161 10.83 19.65 -17.32
N SER A 162 11.53 18.81 -16.58
CA SER A 162 12.78 18.19 -17.03
C SER A 162 12.61 17.21 -18.21
N GLY A 163 11.37 16.75 -18.47
CA GLY A 163 11.07 15.67 -19.41
C GLY A 163 11.44 14.27 -18.91
N VAL A 164 12.01 14.13 -17.71
CA VAL A 164 12.44 12.83 -17.18
C VAL A 164 11.27 12.13 -16.49
N VAL A 165 10.72 11.12 -17.16
CA VAL A 165 9.74 10.18 -16.60
C VAL A 165 10.41 8.81 -16.51
N LEU A 166 10.66 8.31 -15.30
CA LEU A 166 11.06 6.92 -15.12
C LEU A 166 9.78 6.13 -14.94
N THR A 167 9.55 5.17 -15.81
CA THR A 167 8.40 4.28 -15.70
C THR A 167 8.87 3.00 -15.04
N ASP A 168 8.12 2.50 -14.07
CA ASP A 168 8.37 1.19 -13.41
C ASP A 168 8.26 0.01 -14.39
N ASP A 169 7.78 0.23 -15.62
CA ASP A 169 7.89 -0.74 -16.70
C ASP A 169 9.28 -0.64 -17.36
N PRO A 170 10.17 -1.65 -17.17
CA PRO A 170 11.51 -1.66 -17.75
C PRO A 170 11.48 -1.70 -19.28
N SER A 171 10.34 -1.99 -19.89
CA SER A 171 10.13 -2.05 -21.34
C SER A 171 9.90 -0.69 -21.99
N THR A 172 9.58 0.35 -21.20
CA THR A 172 9.18 1.68 -21.70
C THR A 172 9.94 2.84 -21.09
N SER A 173 11.08 2.60 -20.42
CA SER A 173 12.02 3.66 -20.02
C SER A 173 12.61 4.34 -21.25
N THR A 174 11.84 5.27 -21.80
CA THR A 174 12.20 6.12 -22.92
C THR A 174 12.54 7.46 -22.28
N LEU A 175 13.81 7.86 -22.34
CA LEU A 175 14.19 9.26 -22.13
C LEU A 175 13.53 10.05 -23.26
N GLY A 176 12.29 10.47 -23.05
CA GLY A 176 11.52 11.28 -23.97
C GLY A 176 12.09 12.69 -23.97
N LEU A 177 13.15 12.92 -24.75
CA LEU A 177 13.52 14.27 -25.17
C LEU A 177 12.36 14.80 -26.01
N THR A 178 11.51 15.62 -25.40
CA THR A 178 10.44 16.34 -26.09
C THR A 178 11.06 17.18 -27.19
N SER A 179 10.87 16.72 -28.44
CA SER A 179 11.26 17.44 -29.64
C SER A 179 10.29 18.59 -29.87
N SER A 180 10.44 19.66 -29.09
CA SER A 180 9.73 20.92 -29.29
C SER A 180 10.59 21.86 -30.13
N SER A 181 10.30 21.86 -31.44
CA SER A 181 10.46 22.96 -32.40
C SER A 181 11.80 23.71 -32.45
N LEU A 182 12.68 23.25 -33.35
CA LEU A 182 13.66 24.09 -34.03
C LEU A 182 12.92 25.03 -35.01
N LEU A 183 12.58 26.24 -34.56
CA LEU A 183 12.40 27.38 -35.46
C LEU A 183 13.15 28.59 -34.86
N SER A 184 14.03 29.13 -35.70
CA SER A 184 15.06 30.12 -35.44
C SER A 184 14.64 31.30 -34.57
N SER A 185 15.48 31.63 -33.59
CA SER A 185 15.85 33.01 -33.30
C SER A 185 17.21 33.08 -32.63
N THR A 186 18.16 33.64 -33.38
CA THR A 186 19.47 34.13 -32.95
C THR A 186 19.29 35.12 -31.81
N ILE A 187 19.84 34.85 -30.62
CA ILE A 187 20.45 35.82 -29.69
C ILE A 187 21.27 35.04 -28.66
N SER A 188 22.55 35.39 -28.56
CA SER A 188 23.51 34.89 -27.58
C SER A 188 23.06 35.10 -26.14
N THR A 189 22.99 34.02 -25.37
CA THR A 189 23.27 34.00 -23.93
C THR A 189 23.77 32.61 -23.58
N THR A 190 24.85 32.57 -22.81
CA THR A 190 25.58 31.38 -22.36
C THR A 190 24.67 30.44 -21.56
N GLN A 191 23.99 29.51 -22.23
CA GLN A 191 23.49 28.29 -21.61
C GLN A 191 24.55 27.20 -21.77
N SER A 192 25.09 26.73 -20.65
CA SER A 192 25.95 25.54 -20.60
C SER A 192 25.10 24.33 -20.99
N LEU A 193 25.19 23.94 -22.25
CA LEU A 193 24.53 22.77 -22.81
C LEU A 193 25.35 21.54 -22.40
N HIS A 194 24.96 20.86 -21.32
CA HIS A 194 25.55 19.56 -20.99
C HIS A 194 24.89 18.49 -21.88
N VAL A 195 25.47 18.31 -23.07
CA VAL A 195 25.14 17.18 -23.95
C VAL A 195 25.73 15.93 -23.30
N ILE A 196 24.90 15.14 -22.64
CA ILE A 196 25.26 13.77 -22.27
C ILE A 196 25.03 12.93 -23.52
N THR A 197 26.06 12.75 -24.34
CA THR A 197 26.07 11.73 -25.39
C THR A 197 26.18 10.38 -24.68
N PRO A 198 25.16 9.50 -24.71
CA PRO A 198 25.34 8.14 -24.21
C PRO A 198 26.24 7.43 -25.22
N THR A 199 27.55 7.46 -24.98
CA THR A 199 28.46 6.54 -25.63
C THR A 199 28.16 5.18 -25.02
N LEU A 200 27.46 4.33 -25.78
CA LEU A 200 27.25 2.94 -25.42
C LEU A 200 28.58 2.19 -25.61
N THR A 201 29.55 2.48 -24.76
CA THR A 201 30.74 1.65 -24.62
C THR A 201 30.31 0.41 -23.85
N THR A 202 30.49 -0.76 -24.45
CA THR A 202 30.34 -2.07 -23.82
C THR A 202 31.35 -2.18 -22.68
N LEU A 203 31.01 -1.64 -21.51
CA LEU A 203 31.87 -1.66 -20.33
C LEU A 203 31.66 -2.98 -19.58
N VAL A 204 32.77 -3.70 -19.42
CA VAL A 204 32.89 -4.94 -18.65
C VAL A 204 33.01 -4.64 -17.14
N GLU A 205 33.02 -3.37 -16.74
CA GLU A 205 33.22 -2.91 -15.35
C GLU A 205 32.02 -2.11 -14.83
N PRO A 206 31.76 -2.09 -13.51
CA PRO A 206 30.70 -1.30 -12.90
C PRO A 206 30.94 0.20 -13.15
N THR A 207 30.04 0.80 -13.92
CA THR A 207 30.09 2.23 -14.21
C THR A 207 29.31 2.98 -13.16
N ILE A 208 30.00 3.83 -12.40
CA ILE A 208 29.37 4.79 -11.49
C ILE A 208 28.98 6.00 -12.32
N ALA A 209 27.69 6.16 -12.60
CA ALA A 209 27.14 7.34 -13.24
C ALA A 209 26.63 8.28 -12.16
N THR A 210 27.34 9.39 -11.95
CA THR A 210 26.90 10.44 -11.04
C THR A 210 26.08 11.45 -11.82
N ILE A 211 24.78 11.53 -11.53
CA ILE A 211 23.89 12.54 -12.12
C ILE A 211 23.76 13.67 -11.11
N VAL A 212 24.20 14.86 -11.50
CA VAL A 212 24.00 16.09 -10.72
C VAL A 212 22.85 16.86 -11.34
N THR A 213 21.74 16.96 -10.63
CA THR A 213 20.56 17.74 -11.04
C THR A 213 20.20 18.72 -9.92
N ASN A 214 20.14 20.02 -10.25
CA ASN A 214 19.78 21.10 -9.32
C ASN A 214 20.58 21.11 -8.00
N GLY A 215 21.88 20.78 -8.07
CA GLY A 215 22.76 20.73 -6.90
C GLY A 215 22.62 19.48 -6.02
N ALA A 216 21.67 18.59 -6.32
CA ALA A 216 21.60 17.27 -5.72
C ALA A 216 22.41 16.26 -6.55
N THR A 217 23.34 15.56 -5.90
CA THR A 217 24.18 14.53 -6.53
C THR A 217 23.53 13.17 -6.29
N GLN A 218 23.00 12.54 -7.32
CA GLN A 218 22.55 11.14 -7.29
C GLN A 218 23.62 10.25 -7.91
N THR A 219 24.03 9.21 -7.19
CA THR A 219 25.02 8.25 -7.68
C THR A 219 24.28 6.99 -8.11
N ILE A 220 24.25 6.73 -9.42
CA ILE A 220 23.68 5.52 -9.98
C ILE A 220 24.83 4.57 -10.28
N VAL A 221 24.92 3.47 -9.53
CA VAL A 221 25.89 2.42 -9.80
C VAL A 221 25.25 1.46 -10.80
N VAL A 222 25.68 1.54 -12.05
CA VAL A 222 25.23 0.62 -13.11
C VAL A 222 26.15 -0.58 -13.11
N VAL A 223 25.69 -1.69 -12.55
CA VAL A 223 26.44 -2.95 -12.52
C VAL A 223 26.21 -3.68 -13.85
N PRO A 224 27.26 -4.04 -14.62
CA PRO A 224 27.10 -4.73 -15.90
C PRO A 224 26.40 -6.08 -15.71
N LEU A 225 25.43 -6.36 -16.58
CA LEU A 225 24.51 -7.49 -16.52
C LEU A 225 25.13 -8.85 -16.90
N ASN A 226 26.46 -9.00 -16.78
CA ASN A 226 27.22 -10.20 -17.18
C ASN A 226 27.80 -10.97 -15.98
N ALA A 227 27.14 -10.92 -14.83
CA ALA A 227 27.40 -11.91 -13.78
C ALA A 227 26.74 -13.24 -14.18
N PRO A 228 27.47 -14.37 -14.25
CA PRO A 228 26.85 -15.67 -14.38
C PRO A 228 25.85 -15.83 -13.23
N SER A 229 24.61 -16.12 -13.59
CA SER A 229 23.46 -16.22 -12.70
C SER A 229 23.59 -17.43 -11.76
N SER A 230 24.48 -17.36 -10.77
CA SER A 230 24.30 -18.10 -9.54
C SER A 230 23.26 -17.35 -8.70
N GLY A 231 22.00 -17.54 -9.07
CA GLY A 231 20.86 -16.92 -8.42
C GLY A 231 20.82 -17.25 -6.93
N SER A 232 21.00 -16.24 -6.09
CA SER A 232 20.62 -16.29 -4.68
C SER A 232 19.75 -15.08 -4.31
N SER A 233 18.46 -15.22 -4.60
CA SER A 233 17.34 -14.85 -3.73
C SER A 233 17.38 -13.50 -2.99
N GLN A 234 16.84 -12.45 -3.61
CA GLN A 234 16.28 -11.27 -2.93
C GLN A 234 14.74 -11.32 -2.83
N SER A 235 14.14 -12.51 -2.66
CA SER A 235 12.70 -12.65 -2.30
C SER A 235 12.45 -12.95 -0.81
N LYS A 236 13.49 -12.86 0.04
CA LYS A 236 13.42 -13.31 1.44
C LYS A 236 12.44 -12.53 2.34
N GLY A 237 11.97 -11.35 1.92
CA GLY A 237 11.04 -10.53 2.71
C GLY A 237 9.55 -10.90 2.57
N VAL A 238 9.13 -11.43 1.43
CA VAL A 238 7.70 -11.71 1.15
C VAL A 238 7.40 -13.21 1.25
N VAL A 239 8.38 -14.07 0.96
CA VAL A 239 8.17 -15.53 1.01
C VAL A 239 8.03 -16.04 2.45
N LEU A 240 8.73 -15.44 3.41
CA LEU A 240 8.71 -15.89 4.80
C LEU A 240 7.31 -15.82 5.45
N PRO A 241 6.54 -14.71 5.38
CA PRO A 241 5.20 -14.66 5.97
C PRO A 241 4.20 -15.60 5.28
N ILE A 242 4.33 -15.81 3.96
CA ILE A 242 3.47 -16.75 3.21
C ILE A 242 3.78 -18.20 3.61
N VAL A 243 5.06 -18.56 3.73
CA VAL A 243 5.46 -19.91 4.16
C VAL A 243 5.05 -20.16 5.62
N LEU A 244 5.19 -19.17 6.50
CA LEU A 244 4.81 -19.31 7.91
C LEU A 244 3.29 -19.46 8.08
N THR A 245 2.49 -18.72 7.31
CA THR A 245 1.02 -18.85 7.32
C THR A 245 0.58 -20.20 6.77
N LEU A 246 1.15 -20.67 5.65
CA LEU A 246 0.88 -22.01 5.12
C LEU A 246 1.26 -23.11 6.12
N PHE A 247 2.39 -22.96 6.82
CA PHE A 247 2.83 -23.93 7.82
C PHE A 247 1.84 -24.03 8.99
N VAL A 248 1.34 -22.89 9.50
CA VAL A 248 0.32 -22.88 10.54
C VAL A 248 -0.97 -23.55 10.08
N VAL A 249 -1.44 -23.27 8.85
CA VAL A 249 -2.64 -23.90 8.29
C VAL A 249 -2.47 -25.43 8.19
N ILE A 250 -1.31 -25.89 7.73
CA ILE A 250 -1.00 -27.33 7.63
C ILE A 250 -0.97 -27.98 9.02
N LEU A 251 -0.33 -27.35 10.02
CA LEU A 251 -0.29 -27.89 11.39
C LEU A 251 -1.69 -27.99 12.01
N VAL A 252 -2.55 -26.98 11.80
CA VAL A 252 -3.94 -27.02 12.25
C VAL A 252 -4.71 -28.15 11.54
N GLY A 253 -4.55 -28.28 10.22
CA GLY A 253 -5.17 -29.34 9.43
C GLY A 253 -4.77 -30.74 9.91
N LEU A 254 -3.47 -30.96 10.16
CA LEU A 254 -2.95 -32.22 10.71
C LEU A 254 -3.49 -32.50 12.12
N GLY A 255 -3.57 -31.48 12.98
CA GLY A 255 -4.15 -31.61 14.31
C GLY A 255 -5.61 -32.06 14.27
N VAL A 256 -6.42 -31.45 13.40
CA VAL A 256 -7.82 -31.84 13.18
C VAL A 256 -7.92 -33.26 12.62
N PHE A 257 -7.07 -33.61 11.66
CA PHE A 257 -7.05 -34.94 11.05
C PHE A 257 -6.70 -36.05 12.04
N VAL A 258 -5.63 -35.87 12.83
CA VAL A 258 -5.21 -36.83 13.88
C VAL A 258 -6.31 -36.98 14.94
N TRP A 259 -6.91 -35.87 15.36
CA TRP A 259 -8.01 -35.88 16.31
C TRP A 259 -9.23 -36.65 15.76
N TRP A 260 -9.62 -36.39 14.51
CA TRP A 260 -10.72 -37.09 13.84
C TRP A 260 -10.44 -38.58 13.70
N TYR A 261 -9.23 -38.96 13.30
CA TYR A 261 -8.83 -40.37 13.19
C TYR A 261 -8.90 -41.08 14.55
N LYS A 262 -8.39 -40.46 15.62
CA LYS A 262 -8.46 -41.02 16.98
C LYS A 262 -9.89 -41.13 17.50
N LYS A 263 -10.78 -40.21 17.11
CA LYS A 263 -12.21 -40.30 17.43
C LYS A 263 -12.83 -41.53 16.75
N ARG A 264 -12.61 -41.70 15.45
CA ARG A 264 -13.16 -42.82 14.67
C ARG A 264 -12.63 -44.19 15.12
N ALA A 265 -11.38 -44.25 15.57
CA ALA A 265 -10.79 -45.46 16.13
C ALA A 265 -11.46 -45.90 17.46
N ARG A 266 -11.97 -44.94 18.27
CA ARG A 266 -12.71 -45.26 19.50
C ARG A 266 -14.09 -45.82 19.20
N GLU A 267 -14.76 -45.31 18.17
CA GLU A 267 -16.07 -45.82 17.74
C GLU A 267 -15.98 -47.27 17.23
N ARG A 268 -14.91 -47.65 16.53
CA ARG A 268 -14.72 -49.03 16.06
C ARG A 268 -14.52 -50.07 17.17
N LYS A 269 -13.96 -49.69 18.32
CA LYS A 269 -13.77 -50.61 19.46
C LYS A 269 -15.08 -50.95 20.17
N PHE A 270 -16.11 -50.13 20.01
CA PHE A 270 -17.41 -50.34 20.64
C PHE A 270 -18.40 -51.16 19.79
N SER A 271 -18.06 -51.43 18.51
CA SER A 271 -18.88 -52.24 17.61
C SER A 271 -18.43 -53.69 17.51
N SER A 272 -17.47 -54.13 18.32
CA SER A 272 -17.20 -55.57 18.44
C SER A 272 -18.39 -56.19 19.17
N PRO A 273 -19.18 -57.07 18.53
CA PRO A 273 -20.27 -57.74 19.22
C PRO A 273 -19.68 -58.48 20.43
N PRO A 274 -20.32 -58.41 21.61
CA PRO A 274 -19.86 -59.16 22.75
C PRO A 274 -19.76 -60.64 22.34
N PRO A 275 -18.73 -61.37 22.80
CA PRO A 275 -18.71 -62.82 22.65
C PRO A 275 -20.05 -63.33 23.21
N PHE A 276 -20.77 -64.09 22.39
CA PHE A 276 -22.03 -64.70 22.78
C PHE A 276 -21.76 -65.60 23.99
N ASP A 277 -22.03 -65.09 25.20
CA ASP A 277 -22.33 -65.93 26.34
C ASP A 277 -23.68 -66.55 26.05
N GLN A 278 -23.63 -67.74 25.43
CA GLN A 278 -24.64 -68.74 25.70
C GLN A 278 -24.51 -69.08 27.18
N ASP A 279 -25.40 -68.59 28.03
CA ASP A 279 -26.13 -69.50 28.89
C ASP A 279 -27.24 -68.85 29.74
N VAL A 280 -28.39 -69.56 29.65
CA VAL A 280 -29.33 -69.93 30.70
C VAL A 280 -30.19 -68.83 31.33
N GLY A 281 -31.49 -69.00 31.08
CA GLY A 281 -32.55 -68.17 31.61
C GLY A 281 -32.79 -68.34 33.11
N ASP A 282 -33.33 -67.27 33.70
CA ASP A 282 -34.48 -67.29 34.61
C ASP A 282 -34.93 -65.82 34.69
N GLY A 283 -36.16 -65.43 34.37
CA GLY A 283 -37.37 -65.96 34.98
C GLY A 283 -37.75 -65.16 36.24
N ARG A 284 -37.88 -63.82 36.19
CA ARG A 284 -38.69 -63.11 37.20
C ARG A 284 -39.27 -61.76 36.79
N SER A 285 -40.59 -61.78 36.72
CA SER A 285 -41.54 -60.68 36.59
C SER A 285 -41.86 -60.08 37.96
N VAL A 286 -41.63 -58.77 38.14
CA VAL A 286 -42.26 -57.87 39.14
C VAL A 286 -42.13 -56.46 38.54
N GLY A 287 -43.14 -55.65 38.21
CA GLY A 287 -44.53 -55.60 38.65
C GLY A 287 -44.71 -54.63 39.81
N HIS A 288 -44.54 -53.31 39.60
CA HIS A 288 -45.14 -52.24 40.43
C HIS A 288 -44.98 -50.88 39.68
N ASP A 289 -46.01 -50.21 39.18
CA ASP A 289 -47.16 -49.53 39.84
C ASP A 289 -46.89 -48.02 40.05
N MET A 290 -47.38 -47.25 39.07
CA MET A 290 -48.23 -46.07 39.19
C MET A 290 -48.07 -45.15 40.42
N LYS A 291 -47.64 -43.90 40.19
CA LYS A 291 -48.28 -42.73 40.81
C LYS A 291 -48.03 -41.41 40.06
N ASP A 292 -49.16 -40.92 39.56
CA ASP A 292 -49.60 -39.56 39.28
C ASP A 292 -49.02 -38.50 40.24
N TRP A 293 -48.91 -37.24 39.78
CA TRP A 293 -49.48 -36.04 40.39
C TRP A 293 -49.00 -34.76 39.67
N ARG A 294 -49.99 -34.09 39.07
CA ARG A 294 -50.11 -32.67 38.67
C ARG A 294 -49.32 -31.67 39.54
N VAL A 295 -48.97 -30.52 38.96
CA VAL A 295 -49.50 -29.17 39.31
C VAL A 295 -48.76 -28.11 38.48
N GLY A 296 -49.52 -27.36 37.67
CA GLY A 296 -49.06 -26.15 37.01
C GLY A 296 -49.06 -24.95 37.97
N ARG A 297 -48.31 -23.91 37.61
CA ARG A 297 -48.52 -22.57 38.15
C ARG A 297 -48.27 -21.54 37.05
N GLN A 298 -49.17 -20.55 37.06
CA GLN A 298 -49.30 -19.40 36.18
C GLN A 298 -48.05 -18.53 36.14
#